data_AF-A0A5S4YXS3-F1
#
_entry.id   AF-A0A5S4YXS3-F1
#
_cell.length_a   1.000
_cell.length_b   1.000
_cell.length_c   1.000
_cell.angle_alpha   90.00
_cell.angle_beta   90.00
_cell.angle_gamma   90.00
#
_symmetry.space_group_name_H-M   'P 1'
#
loop_
_entity.id
_entity.type
_entity.pdbx_description
1 polymer ?
#
loop_
_entity_poly.entity_id
_entity_poly.type
_entity_poly.pdbx_seq_one_letter_code
_entity_poly.pdbx_strand_id
1 'polypeptide(L)'
;MRTLGFKVDFDIFIAEKEDNAFASVANGHKILVVDVGFVSKMNRVAGTEWGAIQIIAHEVGHHIAGFGGDRHRNELNADYWSGQACQRLGSAKDAAEKAILAVGTDADTPSHPNKRRRADIIGQGWEDAKLGKIDYSFCDNCR
;
A
#
# COMPACT_ATOMS: atom_id res chain seq x y z
N MET A 1 -17.03 4.69 20.93
CA MET A 1 -16.88 3.74 19.80
C MET A 1 -16.35 2.43 20.38
N ARG A 2 -17.06 1.32 20.23
CA ARG A 2 -16.64 0.02 20.77
C ARG A 2 -15.91 -0.70 19.64
N THR A 3 -14.58 -0.70 19.68
CA THR A 3 -13.77 -1.48 18.75
C THR A 3 -14.02 -2.96 19.04
N LEU A 4 -14.52 -3.70 18.06
CA LEU A 4 -14.37 -5.15 18.06
C LEU A 4 -12.87 -5.39 17.90
N GLY A 5 -12.17 -5.70 18.99
CA GLY A 5 -10.75 -6.01 18.95
C GLY A 5 -10.54 -7.33 18.24
N PHE A 6 -10.29 -7.29 16.93
CA PHE A 6 -9.87 -8.46 16.17
C PHE A 6 -8.36 -8.40 15.96
N LYS A 7 -7.68 -9.50 16.24
CA LYS A 7 -6.27 -9.69 15.90
C LYS A 7 -6.21 -10.40 14.56
N VAL A 8 -5.46 -9.85 13.60
CA VAL A 8 -5.17 -10.50 12.33
C VAL A 8 -3.70 -10.89 12.35
N ASP A 9 -3.43 -12.17 12.14
CA ASP A 9 -2.06 -12.65 11.99
C ASP A 9 -1.67 -12.61 10.49
N PHE A 10 -0.40 -12.25 10.26
CA PHE A 10 0.22 -12.26 8.94
C PHE A 10 1.47 -13.13 9.00
N ASP A 11 1.61 -14.04 8.03
CA ASP A 11 2.84 -14.77 7.81
C ASP A 11 3.72 -13.97 6.84
N ILE A 12 4.89 -13.54 7.31
CA ILE A 12 5.85 -12.78 6.51
C ILE A 12 6.97 -13.71 6.06
N PHE A 13 7.10 -13.89 4.75
CA PHE A 13 8.19 -14.63 4.13
C PHE A 13 9.21 -13.66 3.57
N ILE A 14 10.47 -13.87 3.96
CA ILE A 14 11.59 -13.11 3.45
C ILE A 14 12.12 -13.81 2.20
N ALA A 15 12.15 -13.09 1.08
CA ALA A 15 12.65 -13.55 -0.19
C ALA A 15 13.96 -12.81 -0.58
N GLU A 16 14.68 -13.35 -1.56
CA GLU A 16 15.97 -12.79 -2.01
C GLU A 16 16.08 -12.61 -3.54
N LYS A 17 15.14 -13.14 -4.33
CA LYS A 17 15.24 -13.21 -5.80
C LYS A 17 13.94 -12.92 -6.54
N GLU A 18 12.97 -12.31 -5.89
CA GLU A 18 11.68 -11.98 -6.48
C GLU A 18 11.68 -10.58 -7.12
N ASP A 19 12.61 -9.70 -6.72
CA ASP A 19 12.65 -8.26 -7.07
C ASP A 19 11.27 -7.59 -6.89
N ASN A 20 10.53 -8.02 -5.87
CA ASN A 20 9.16 -7.58 -5.60
C ASN A 20 8.76 -7.75 -4.13
N ALA A 21 7.65 -7.12 -3.74
CA ALA A 21 6.87 -7.48 -2.55
C ALA A 21 5.43 -7.75 -3.00
N PHE A 22 4.76 -8.73 -2.40
CA PHE A 22 3.37 -9.02 -2.75
C PHE A 22 2.58 -9.66 -1.62
N ALA A 23 1.28 -9.38 -1.62
CA ALA A 23 0.29 -9.96 -0.74
C ALA A 23 -0.39 -11.19 -1.37
N SER A 24 -0.62 -12.25 -0.58
CA SER A 24 -1.32 -13.46 -1.03
C SER A 24 -2.07 -14.14 0.11
N VAL A 25 -3.01 -15.03 -0.20
CA VAL A 25 -3.72 -15.85 0.79
C VAL A 25 -3.55 -17.32 0.43
N ALA A 26 -3.05 -18.12 1.38
CA ALA A 26 -2.93 -19.57 1.23
C ALA A 26 -3.41 -20.26 2.50
N ASN A 27 -4.22 -21.32 2.35
CA ASN A 27 -4.76 -22.12 3.46
C ASN A 27 -5.48 -21.29 4.56
N GLY A 28 -6.07 -20.15 4.18
CA GLY A 28 -6.73 -19.23 5.12
C GLY A 28 -5.80 -18.25 5.84
N HIS A 29 -4.50 -18.31 5.57
CA HIS A 29 -3.49 -17.41 6.14
C HIS A 29 -3.24 -16.22 5.22
N LYS A 30 -3.11 -15.02 5.81
CA LYS A 30 -2.69 -13.82 5.11
C LYS A 30 -1.17 -13.78 5.03
N ILE A 31 -0.64 -13.73 3.83
CA ILE A 31 0.78 -13.84 3.55
C ILE A 31 1.29 -12.54 2.96
N LEU A 32 2.46 -12.11 3.43
CA LEU A 32 3.30 -11.11 2.78
C LEU A 32 4.60 -11.78 2.36
N VAL A 33 4.97 -11.66 1.10
CA VAL A 33 6.30 -12.03 0.62
C VAL A 33 7.06 -10.74 0.36
N VAL A 34 8.22 -10.61 0.99
CA VAL A 34 9.03 -9.38 0.92
C VAL A 34 10.44 -9.73 0.51
N ASP A 35 10.85 -9.30 -0.68
CA ASP A 35 12.24 -9.36 -1.10
C ASP A 35 13.06 -8.24 -0.44
N VAL A 36 14.09 -8.62 0.33
CA VAL A 36 14.93 -7.66 1.07
C VAL A 36 15.76 -6.77 0.16
N GLY A 37 16.21 -7.30 -0.98
CA GLY A 37 16.97 -6.55 -1.98
C GLY A 37 16.08 -5.51 -2.65
N PHE A 38 14.85 -5.89 -2.99
CA PHE A 38 13.84 -5.00 -3.55
C PHE A 38 13.50 -3.86 -2.60
N VAL A 39 13.07 -4.12 -1.36
CA VAL A 39 12.68 -3.02 -0.44
C VAL A 39 13.87 -2.12 -0.08
N SER A 40 15.08 -2.69 -0.01
CA SER A 40 16.31 -1.89 0.15
C SER A 40 16.58 -0.97 -1.04
N LYS A 41 16.32 -1.45 -2.26
CA LYS A 41 16.39 -0.64 -3.49
C LYS A 41 15.34 0.47 -3.48
N MET A 42 14.14 0.19 -2.99
CA MET A 42 13.07 1.18 -2.88
C MET A 42 13.41 2.31 -1.91
N ASN A 43 14.05 2.00 -0.77
CA ASN A 43 14.58 3.03 0.12
C ASN A 43 15.60 3.94 -0.55
N ARG A 44 16.52 3.37 -1.34
CA ARG A 44 17.53 4.14 -2.09
C ARG A 44 16.89 5.03 -3.14
N VAL A 45 15.94 4.50 -3.90
CA VAL A 45 15.23 5.24 -4.96
C VAL A 45 14.37 6.36 -4.37
N ALA A 46 13.67 6.11 -3.26
CA ALA A 46 12.88 7.11 -2.56
C ALA A 46 13.73 8.14 -1.78
N GLY A 47 15.01 7.82 -1.51
CA GLY A 47 15.89 8.61 -0.65
C GLY A 47 15.46 8.64 0.81
N THR A 48 14.66 7.66 1.25
CA THR A 48 14.09 7.57 2.61
C THR A 48 13.66 6.14 2.92
N GLU A 49 13.69 5.75 4.19
CA GLU A 49 13.20 4.44 4.66
C GLU A 49 11.69 4.24 4.48
N TRP A 50 10.96 5.34 4.29
CA TRP A 50 9.53 5.32 4.01
C TRP A 50 9.19 4.63 2.68
N GLY A 51 10.16 4.44 1.78
CA GLY A 51 9.90 3.67 0.56
C GLY A 51 9.57 2.20 0.83
N ALA A 52 10.38 1.53 1.65
CA ALA A 52 10.13 0.16 2.08
C ALA A 52 8.88 0.07 2.97
N ILE A 53 8.74 0.99 3.92
CA ILE A 53 7.61 0.98 4.86
C ILE A 53 6.29 1.17 4.11
N GLN A 54 6.23 2.10 3.15
CA GLN A 54 5.03 2.34 2.36
C GLN A 54 4.67 1.14 1.48
N ILE A 55 5.65 0.48 0.86
CA ILE A 55 5.41 -0.73 0.06
C ILE A 55 4.85 -1.86 0.94
N ILE A 56 5.45 -2.12 2.10
CA ILE A 56 4.94 -3.15 3.01
C ILE A 56 3.54 -2.79 3.49
N ALA A 57 3.30 -1.52 3.78
CA ALA A 57 1.96 -1.03 4.14
C ALA A 57 0.96 -1.21 2.99
N HIS A 58 1.36 -0.98 1.74
CA HIS A 58 0.52 -1.24 0.57
C HIS A 58 0.09 -2.71 0.49
N GLU A 59 1.02 -3.65 0.70
CA GLU A 59 0.70 -5.08 0.69
C GLU A 59 -0.24 -5.49 1.84
N VAL A 60 -0.10 -4.88 3.02
CA VAL A 60 -1.09 -5.02 4.10
C VAL A 60 -2.44 -4.42 3.68
N GLY A 61 -2.41 -3.31 2.94
CA GLY A 61 -3.58 -2.66 2.36
C GLY A 61 -4.39 -3.59 1.46
N HIS A 62 -3.74 -4.39 0.60
CA HIS A 62 -4.43 -5.41 -0.20
C HIS A 62 -5.21 -6.43 0.64
N HIS A 63 -4.65 -6.81 1.80
CA HIS A 63 -5.33 -7.72 2.73
C HIS A 63 -6.54 -7.11 3.45
N ILE A 64 -6.61 -5.77 3.54
CA ILE A 64 -7.67 -5.03 4.24
C ILE A 64 -8.76 -4.57 3.28
N ALA A 65 -8.36 -4.01 2.14
CA ALA A 65 -9.27 -3.60 1.08
C ALA A 65 -9.91 -4.82 0.36
N GLY A 66 -9.26 -5.98 0.44
CA GLY A 66 -9.71 -7.23 -0.14
C GLY A 66 -9.08 -7.51 -1.51
N PHE A 67 -8.96 -8.79 -1.84
CA PHE A 67 -8.55 -9.25 -3.17
C PHE A 67 -9.79 -9.50 -4.04
N GLY A 68 -9.86 -8.91 -5.23
CA GLY A 68 -10.86 -9.29 -6.25
C GLY A 68 -11.42 -8.13 -7.09
N GLY A 69 -12.05 -8.46 -8.22
CA GLY A 69 -12.69 -7.47 -9.09
C GLY A 69 -11.72 -6.60 -9.88
N ASP A 70 -11.91 -5.28 -9.78
CA ASP A 70 -11.15 -4.27 -10.52
C ASP A 70 -9.76 -4.05 -9.90
N ARG A 71 -8.71 -4.33 -10.69
CA ARG A 71 -7.32 -4.21 -10.24
C ARG A 71 -6.97 -2.77 -9.86
N HIS A 72 -7.42 -1.79 -10.64
CA HIS A 72 -7.13 -0.39 -10.35
C HIS A 72 -7.75 0.03 -9.03
N ARG A 73 -8.99 -0.39 -8.80
CA ARG A 73 -9.69 -0.15 -7.53
C ARG A 73 -8.90 -0.71 -6.34
N ASN A 74 -8.39 -1.93 -6.46
CA ASN A 74 -7.65 -2.57 -5.38
C ASN A 74 -6.33 -1.85 -5.09
N GLU A 75 -5.59 -1.45 -6.12
CA GLU A 75 -4.37 -0.65 -5.99
C GLU A 75 -4.65 0.66 -5.26
N LEU A 76 -5.69 1.40 -5.65
CA LEU A 76 -6.01 2.70 -5.03
C LEU A 76 -6.47 2.55 -3.58
N ASN A 77 -7.24 1.51 -3.25
CA ASN A 77 -7.62 1.27 -1.86
C ASN A 77 -6.42 0.85 -0.99
N ALA A 78 -5.50 0.06 -1.54
CA ALA A 78 -4.25 -0.29 -0.87
C ALA A 78 -3.32 0.92 -0.70
N ASP A 79 -3.23 1.79 -1.71
CA ASP A 79 -2.52 3.07 -1.66
C ASP A 79 -3.07 3.98 -0.57
N TYR A 80 -4.39 4.16 -0.51
CA TYR A 80 -5.06 4.95 0.52
C TYR A 80 -4.76 4.41 1.92
N TRP A 81 -4.85 3.08 2.09
CA TRP A 81 -4.52 2.44 3.36
C TRP A 81 -3.03 2.64 3.72
N SER A 82 -2.13 2.52 2.74
CA SER A 82 -0.69 2.72 2.96
C SER A 82 -0.36 4.14 3.42
N GLY A 83 -1.01 5.16 2.83
CA GLY A 83 -0.87 6.56 3.27
C GLY A 83 -1.37 6.76 4.70
N GLN A 84 -2.51 6.16 5.01
CA GLN A 84 -3.07 6.13 6.37
C GLN A 84 -2.12 5.48 7.39
N ALA A 85 -1.45 4.39 7.02
CA ALA A 85 -0.47 3.71 7.88
C ALA A 85 0.78 4.56 8.06
N CYS A 86 1.35 5.10 6.98
CA CYS A 86 2.52 5.97 7.02
C CYS A 86 2.29 7.20 7.91
N GLN A 87 1.10 7.82 7.84
CA GLN A 87 0.77 8.94 8.72
C GLN A 87 0.79 8.55 10.20
N ARG A 88 0.16 7.41 10.54
CA ARG A 88 0.08 6.93 11.93
C ARG A 88 1.42 6.45 12.48
N LEU A 89 2.31 5.99 11.60
CA LEU A 89 3.69 5.64 11.92
C LEU A 89 4.62 6.86 12.00
N GLY A 90 4.15 8.06 11.63
CA GLY A 90 4.90 9.31 11.79
C GLY A 90 5.64 9.80 10.55
N SER A 91 5.34 9.29 9.37
CA SER A 91 5.91 9.77 8.10
C SER A 91 5.50 11.20 7.79
N ALA A 92 6.42 11.97 7.20
CA ALA A 92 6.02 13.13 6.40
C ALA A 92 5.22 12.66 5.17
N LYS A 93 4.28 13.48 4.70
CA LYS A 93 3.41 13.13 3.55
C LYS A 93 4.21 12.91 2.27
N ASP A 94 5.15 13.80 1.98
CA ASP A 94 6.01 13.71 0.79
C ASP A 94 6.86 12.44 0.80
N ALA A 95 7.32 11.99 1.97
CA ALA A 95 8.07 10.75 2.12
C ALA A 95 7.22 9.51 1.80
N ALA A 96 5.92 9.53 2.13
CA ALA A 96 5.00 8.43 1.81
C ALA A 96 4.72 8.32 0.30
N GLU A 97 4.76 9.42 -0.43
CA GLU A 97 4.47 9.45 -1.87
C GLU A 97 5.70 9.14 -2.75
N LYS A 98 6.92 9.30 -2.21
CA LYS A 98 8.18 9.22 -2.99
C LYS A 98 8.40 7.91 -3.72
N ALA A 99 8.12 6.77 -3.08
CA ALA A 99 8.37 5.47 -3.70
C ALA A 99 7.55 5.29 -4.98
N ILE A 100 6.22 5.50 -4.91
CA ILE A 100 5.37 5.29 -6.08
C ILE A 100 5.67 6.29 -7.20
N LEU A 101 5.99 7.54 -6.86
CA LEU A 101 6.36 8.56 -7.84
C LEU A 101 7.64 8.21 -8.59
N ALA A 102 8.57 7.50 -7.95
CA ALA A 102 9.85 7.15 -8.52
C ALA A 102 9.79 5.88 -9.40
N VAL A 103 8.90 4.93 -9.12
CA VAL A 103 8.87 3.63 -9.82
C VAL A 103 7.63 3.37 -10.65
N GLY A 104 6.53 4.08 -10.40
CA GLY A 104 5.28 3.90 -11.14
C GLY A 104 5.34 4.45 -12.57
N THR A 105 4.35 4.06 -13.38
CA THR A 105 4.23 4.49 -14.78
C THR A 105 3.52 5.83 -14.91
N ASP A 106 3.83 6.60 -15.96
CA ASP A 106 3.14 7.88 -16.22
C ASP A 106 1.73 7.72 -16.79
N ALA A 107 1.44 6.56 -17.39
CA ALA A 107 0.11 6.19 -17.88
C ALA A 107 -0.41 4.96 -17.14
N ASP A 108 -1.74 4.82 -17.14
CA ASP A 108 -2.41 3.64 -16.63
C ASP A 108 -1.98 2.40 -17.45
N THR A 109 -1.79 1.29 -16.75
CA THR A 109 -1.55 -0.02 -17.34
C THR A 109 -2.77 -0.91 -17.09
N PRO A 110 -2.89 -2.09 -17.74
CA PRO A 110 -4.01 -2.99 -17.47
C PRO A 110 -4.15 -3.45 -16.02
N SER A 111 -3.07 -3.40 -15.23
CA SER A 111 -3.07 -3.83 -13.82
C SER A 111 -2.94 -2.68 -12.82
N HIS A 112 -2.30 -1.57 -13.18
CA HIS A 112 -1.99 -0.50 -12.24
C HIS A 112 -2.40 0.88 -12.78
N PRO A 113 -3.00 1.75 -11.94
CA PRO A 113 -3.15 3.17 -12.25
C PRO A 113 -1.79 3.87 -12.36
N ASN A 114 -1.76 5.01 -13.05
CA ASN A 114 -0.58 5.84 -13.16
C ASN A 114 -0.08 6.36 -11.80
N LYS A 115 1.22 6.63 -11.73
CA LYS A 115 1.92 6.97 -10.49
C LYS A 115 1.42 8.24 -9.80
N ARG A 116 0.94 9.23 -10.57
CA ARG A 116 0.43 10.48 -10.01
C ARG A 116 -0.89 10.24 -9.29
N ARG A 117 -1.81 9.53 -9.94
CA ARG A 117 -3.08 9.13 -9.33
C ARG A 117 -2.86 8.31 -8.06
N ARG A 118 -1.95 7.35 -8.12
CA ARG A 118 -1.58 6.54 -6.94
C ARG A 118 -1.02 7.40 -5.81
N ALA A 119 -0.07 8.30 -6.11
CA ALA A 119 0.49 9.23 -5.13
C ALA A 119 -0.57 10.15 -4.51
N ASP A 120 -1.49 10.68 -5.32
CA ASP A 120 -2.59 11.53 -4.83
C ASP A 120 -3.48 10.77 -3.82
N ILE A 121 -3.76 9.50 -4.08
CA ILE A 121 -4.55 8.65 -3.18
C ILE A 121 -3.78 8.29 -1.89
N ILE A 122 -2.47 8.02 -1.97
CA ILE A 122 -1.61 7.88 -0.77
C ILE A 122 -1.68 9.16 0.06
N GLY A 123 -1.51 10.31 -0.60
CA GLY A 123 -1.57 11.62 0.04
C GLY A 123 -2.92 11.90 0.69
N GLN A 124 -4.02 11.52 0.04
CA GLN A 124 -5.36 11.63 0.62
C GLN A 124 -5.50 10.75 1.87
N GLY A 125 -5.06 9.50 1.82
CA GLY A 125 -5.07 8.60 2.98
C GLY A 125 -4.26 9.15 4.15
N TRP A 126 -3.11 9.75 3.86
CA TRP A 126 -2.30 10.40 4.88
C TRP A 126 -3.07 11.55 5.57
N GLU A 127 -3.69 12.47 4.81
CA GLU A 127 -4.45 13.59 5.40
C GLU A 127 -5.68 13.11 6.18
N ASP A 128 -6.39 12.12 5.65
CA ASP A 128 -7.58 11.58 6.31
C ASP A 128 -7.23 10.91 7.64
N ALA A 129 -6.12 10.16 7.72
CA ALA A 129 -5.64 9.60 8.98
C ALA A 129 -5.36 10.69 10.03
N LYS A 130 -4.73 11.80 9.61
CA LYS A 130 -4.48 12.96 10.48
C LYS A 130 -5.78 13.57 11.01
N LEU A 131 -6.85 13.53 10.24
CA LEU A 131 -8.19 14.01 10.61
C LEU A 131 -9.05 12.95 11.32
N GLY A 132 -8.53 11.74 11.54
CA GLY A 132 -9.29 10.62 12.13
C GLY A 132 -10.38 10.06 11.22
N LYS A 133 -10.29 10.29 9.91
CA LYS A 133 -11.24 9.81 8.89
C LYS A 133 -10.76 8.49 8.29
N ILE A 134 -11.72 7.68 7.85
CA ILE A 134 -11.50 6.42 7.14
C ILE A 134 -12.55 6.31 6.05
N ASP A 135 -12.12 6.29 4.79
CA ASP A 135 -13.00 6.06 3.63
C ASP A 135 -12.35 5.09 2.63
N TYR A 136 -12.69 3.81 2.71
CA TYR A 136 -12.17 2.77 1.79
C TYR A 136 -13.04 2.59 0.52
N SER A 137 -13.75 3.65 0.09
CA SER A 137 -14.74 3.54 -0.99
C SER A 137 -14.21 3.91 -2.38
N PHE A 138 -12.89 4.05 -2.59
CA PHE A 138 -12.34 4.38 -3.91
C PHE A 138 -12.81 3.34 -4.93
N CYS A 139 -13.49 3.83 -5.97
CA CYS A 139 -14.14 3.03 -6.98
C CYS A 139 -14.51 3.90 -8.17
N ASP A 140 -14.06 3.52 -9.36
CA ASP A 140 -14.36 4.28 -10.58
C ASP A 140 -15.76 3.99 -11.14
N ASN A 141 -16.37 2.85 -10.78
CA ASN A 141 -17.66 2.40 -11.32
C ASN A 141 -18.55 1.68 -10.29
N CYS A 142 -18.63 2.17 -9.05
CA CYS A 142 -19.52 1.56 -8.06
C CYS A 142 -20.96 1.99 -8.32
N ARG A 143 -21.80 1.03 -8.71
CA ARG A 143 -23.26 1.12 -8.63
C ARG A 143 -23.73 0.58 -7.29
#